data_AF-A0A8T2V2W2-F1
#
_entry.id   AF-A0A8T2V2W2-F1
#
_cell.length_a   1.000
_cell.length_b   1.000
_cell.length_c   1.000
_cell.angle_alpha   90.00
_cell.angle_beta   90.00
_cell.angle_gamma   90.00
#
_symmetry.space_group_name_H-M   'P 1'
#
loop_
_entity.id
_entity.type
_entity.pdbx_description
1 polymer ?
#
loop_
_entity_poly.entity_id
_entity_poly.type
_entity_poly.pdbx_seq_one_letter_code
_entity_poly.pdbx_strand_id
1 'polypeptide(L)'
;MASTSLEPLVDQTISVITNDGRNIVGVLKGFDQATNLILDESHERVYSTKVGVEPIVLGLYIIRGDNIAVVGELDEELDASLDLTSLRAHPLKPVQH
;
A
#
# COMPACT_ATOMS: atom_id res chain seq x y z
N MET A 1 8.97 -22.15 12.99
CA MET A 1 8.84 -20.69 12.95
C MET A 1 8.29 -20.37 11.58
N ALA A 2 7.11 -19.76 11.46
CA ALA A 2 6.65 -19.29 10.17
C ALA A 2 7.64 -18.22 9.71
N SER A 3 8.36 -18.47 8.63
CA SER A 3 9.04 -17.41 7.91
C SER A 3 7.96 -16.46 7.44
N THR A 4 7.82 -15.30 8.08
CA THR A 4 7.09 -14.16 7.54
C THR A 4 7.84 -13.69 6.31
N SER A 5 7.57 -14.31 5.17
CA SER A 5 8.18 -13.95 3.90
C SER A 5 7.14 -13.30 2.99
N LEU A 6 7.62 -12.37 2.17
CA LEU A 6 6.82 -11.69 1.16
C LEU A 6 6.80 -12.48 -0.16
N GLU A 7 7.51 -13.62 -0.24
CA GLU A 7 7.53 -14.46 -1.44
C GLU A 7 6.12 -14.80 -1.97
N PRO A 8 5.12 -15.14 -1.13
CA PRO A 8 3.77 -15.44 -1.62
C PRO A 8 3.07 -14.24 -2.25
N LEU A 9 3.50 -13.02 -1.93
CA LEU A 9 2.89 -11.78 -2.40
C LEU A 9 3.51 -11.27 -3.71
N VAL A 10 4.57 -11.92 -4.21
CA VAL A 10 5.18 -11.54 -5.50
C VAL A 10 4.16 -11.73 -6.61
N ASP A 11 4.09 -10.73 -7.50
CA ASP A 11 3.11 -10.58 -8.56
C ASP A 11 1.64 -10.50 -8.09
N GLN A 12 1.40 -10.32 -6.78
CA GLN A 12 0.09 -10.00 -6.23
C GLN A 12 -0.07 -8.48 -6.04
N THR A 13 -1.30 -8.01 -6.11
CA THR A 13 -1.66 -6.65 -5.70
C THR A 13 -1.59 -6.55 -4.17
N ILE A 14 -0.82 -5.57 -3.67
CA ILE A 14 -0.67 -5.32 -2.24
C ILE A 14 -0.98 -3.87 -1.88
N SER A 15 -1.39 -3.65 -0.63
CA SER A 15 -1.47 -2.35 0.01
C SER A 15 -0.33 -2.20 1.01
N VAL A 16 0.41 -1.10 0.91
CA VAL A 16 1.53 -0.75 1.77
C VAL A 16 1.18 0.51 2.55
N ILE A 17 1.22 0.41 3.88
CA ILE A 17 1.15 1.57 4.76
C ILE A 17 2.57 1.99 5.15
N THR A 18 2.91 3.24 4.91
CA THR A 18 4.21 3.81 5.27
C THR A 18 4.19 4.47 6.65
N ASN A 19 5.37 4.68 7.23
CA ASN A 19 5.51 5.28 8.56
C ASN A 19 5.01 6.73 8.64
N ASP A 20 4.92 7.45 7.52
CA ASP A 20 4.34 8.79 7.42
C ASP A 20 2.81 8.78 7.18
N GLY A 21 2.17 7.60 7.13
CA GLY A 21 0.72 7.45 7.05
C GLY A 21 0.15 7.45 5.62
N ARG A 22 0.95 7.13 4.61
CA ARG A 22 0.47 6.98 3.23
C ARG A 22 0.01 5.55 2.99
N ASN A 23 -0.99 5.39 2.11
CA ASN A 23 -1.44 4.08 1.63
C ASN A 23 -1.10 3.97 0.15
N ILE A 24 -0.17 3.08 -0.21
CA ILE A 24 0.26 2.84 -1.58
C ILE A 24 -0.21 1.46 -2.00
N VAL A 25 -0.94 1.38 -3.10
CA VAL A 25 -1.39 0.13 -3.70
C VAL A 25 -0.63 -0.09 -5.00
N GLY A 26 -0.18 -1.33 -5.24
CA GLY A 26 0.52 -1.70 -6.47
C GLY A 26 0.86 -3.19 -6.50
N VAL A 27 1.43 -3.65 -7.61
CA VAL A 27 1.82 -5.05 -7.79
C VAL A 27 3.25 -5.24 -7.28
N LEU A 28 3.47 -6.15 -6.32
CA LEU A 28 4.81 -6.41 -5.80
C LEU A 28 5.66 -7.14 -6.85
N LYS A 29 6.70 -6.48 -7.37
CA LYS A 29 7.63 -7.08 -8.34
C LYS A 29 8.90 -7.64 -7.71
N GLY A 30 9.23 -7.21 -6.51
CA GLY A 30 10.39 -7.73 -5.81
C GLY A 30 10.57 -7.08 -4.46
N PHE A 31 11.32 -7.78 -3.61
CA PHE A 31 11.73 -7.29 -2.32
C PHE A 31 13.13 -7.80 -1.97
N ASP A 32 13.74 -7.24 -0.93
CA ASP A 32 15.00 -7.72 -0.38
C ASP A 32 14.89 -8.00 1.14
N GLN A 33 15.99 -8.48 1.73
CA GLN A 33 16.06 -8.77 3.17
C GLN A 33 15.87 -7.55 4.09
N ALA A 34 15.96 -6.33 3.56
CA ALA A 34 15.68 -5.10 4.30
C ALA A 34 14.22 -4.64 4.13
N THR A 35 13.38 -5.43 3.46
CA THR A 35 11.99 -5.09 3.12
C THR A 35 11.90 -3.89 2.18
N ASN A 36 12.94 -3.58 1.40
CA ASN A 36 12.77 -2.63 0.31
C ASN A 36 11.83 -3.26 -0.72
N LEU A 37 10.80 -2.54 -1.18
CA LEU A 37 9.81 -3.05 -2.11
C LEU A 37 9.91 -2.33 -3.45
N ILE A 38 9.79 -3.10 -4.53
CA ILE A 38 9.56 -2.60 -5.89
C ILE A 38 8.11 -2.89 -6.22
N LEU A 39 7.32 -1.84 -6.43
CA LEU A 39 5.93 -1.93 -6.84
C LEU A 39 5.77 -1.43 -8.27
N ASP A 40 5.00 -2.15 -9.08
CA ASP A 40 4.57 -1.71 -10.40
C ASP A 40 3.10 -1.26 -10.37
N GLU A 41 2.68 -0.52 -11.39
CA GLU A 41 1.30 -0.02 -11.54
C GLU A 41 0.77 0.70 -10.27
N SER A 42 1.67 1.37 -9.55
CA SER A 42 1.37 1.85 -8.21
C SER A 42 0.58 3.15 -8.22
N HIS A 43 -0.28 3.30 -7.21
CA HIS A 43 -0.97 4.55 -6.89
C HIS A 43 -1.11 4.73 -5.38
N GLU A 44 -1.09 5.98 -4.92
CA GLU A 44 -1.40 6.32 -3.54
C GLU A 44 -2.89 6.60 -3.36
N ARG A 45 -3.50 6.04 -2.31
CA ARG A 45 -4.86 6.34 -1.87
C ARG A 45 -4.83 7.46 -0.84
N VAL A 46 -5.32 8.64 -1.23
CA VAL A 46 -5.39 9.80 -0.34
C VAL A 46 -6.77 9.86 0.33
N TYR A 47 -6.81 9.59 1.63
CA TYR A 47 -8.03 9.63 2.42
C TYR A 47 -8.31 11.04 2.96
N SER A 48 -9.57 11.46 2.87
CA SER A 48 -10.02 12.78 3.33
C SER A 48 -11.40 12.70 4.00
N THR A 49 -11.66 13.59 4.95
CA THR A 49 -12.99 13.77 5.53
C THR A 49 -13.90 14.65 4.67
N LYS A 50 -13.36 15.31 3.64
CA LYS A 50 -14.09 16.27 2.80
C LYS A 50 -14.47 15.68 1.45
N VAL A 51 -13.52 15.03 0.78
CA VAL A 51 -13.67 14.46 -0.57
C VAL A 51 -13.40 12.96 -0.55
N GLY A 52 -13.77 12.28 -1.63
CA GLY A 52 -13.53 10.85 -1.82
C GLY A 52 -12.06 10.50 -1.75
N VAL A 53 -11.78 9.20 -1.70
CA VAL A 53 -10.41 8.75 -1.87
C VAL A 53 -9.96 9.10 -3.28
N GLU A 54 -8.86 9.84 -3.37
CA GLU A 54 -8.27 10.24 -4.64
C GLU A 54 -7.00 9.41 -4.91
N PRO A 55 -6.88 8.75 -6.08
CA PRO A 55 -5.67 8.04 -6.45
C PRO A 55 -4.63 9.00 -7.04
N ILE A 56 -3.39 8.94 -6.55
CA ILE A 56 -2.23 9.59 -7.17
C ILE A 56 -1.39 8.53 -7.86
N VAL A 57 -1.32 8.55 -9.18
CA VAL A 57 -0.55 7.57 -9.96
C VAL A 57 0.96 7.77 -9.76
N LEU A 58 1.66 6.68 -9.43
CA LEU A 58 3.10 6.63 -9.21
C LEU A 58 3.82 5.79 -10.27
N GLY A 59 3.17 4.76 -10.83
CA GLY A 59 3.78 3.84 -11.80
C GLY A 59 4.76 2.87 -11.11
N LEU A 60 5.97 2.73 -11.63
CA LEU A 60 7.03 1.97 -10.98
C LEU A 60 7.55 2.76 -9.77
N TYR A 61 7.42 2.21 -8.56
CA TYR A 61 7.71 2.90 -7.32
C TYR A 61 8.53 2.01 -6.36
N ILE A 62 9.60 2.58 -5.79
CA ILE A 62 10.45 1.88 -4.83
C ILE A 62 10.21 2.47 -3.44
N ILE A 63 9.90 1.60 -2.48
CA ILE A 63 9.73 1.98 -1.07
C ILE A 63 10.88 1.40 -0.28
N ARG A 64 11.58 2.25 0.48
CA ARG A 64 12.64 1.83 1.38
C ARG A 64 12.05 1.16 2.62
N GLY A 65 12.57 0.02 3.02
CA GLY A 65 11.95 -0.85 4.03
C GLY A 65 11.84 -0.25 5.42
N ASP A 66 12.75 0.67 5.80
CA ASP A 66 12.66 1.42 7.06
C ASP A 66 11.51 2.43 7.10
N ASN A 67 10.88 2.72 5.97
CA ASN A 67 9.68 3.56 5.88
C ASN A 67 8.38 2.74 5.82
N ILE A 68 8.45 1.41 5.89
CA ILE A 68 7.27 0.53 5.78
C ILE A 68 6.75 0.17 7.17
N ALA A 69 5.46 0.37 7.39
CA ALA A 69 4.76 -0.03 8.60
C ALA A 69 4.01 -1.36 8.41
N VAL A 70 3.27 -1.49 7.31
CA VAL A 70 2.42 -2.66 7.03
C VAL A 70 2.47 -3.01 5.54
N VAL A 71 2.46 -4.31 5.24
CA VAL A 71 2.19 -4.86 3.91
C VAL A 71 1.00 -5.81 4.04
N GLY A 72 -0.03 -5.61 3.22
CA GLY A 72 -1.21 -6.46 3.18
C GLY A 72 -1.52 -6.89 1.75
N GLU A 73 -1.81 -8.18 1.57
CA GLU A 73 -2.43 -8.69 0.35
C GLU A 73 -3.79 -8.02 0.13
N LEU A 74 -4.09 -7.66 -1.11
CA LEU A 74 -5.34 -7.04 -1.49
C LEU A 74 -6.20 -8.07 -2.26
N ASP A 75 -7.41 -8.30 -1.79
CA ASP A 75 -8.43 -9.00 -2.58
C ASP A 75 -8.99 -8.05 -3.64
N GLU A 76 -8.63 -8.27 -4.89
CA GLU A 76 -8.99 -7.40 -6.01
C GLU A 76 -10.49 -7.36 -6.29
N GLU A 77 -11.22 -8.48 -6.09
CA GLU A 77 -12.67 -8.53 -6.30
C GLU A 77 -13.38 -7.71 -5.24
N LEU A 78 -12.98 -7.88 -3.98
CA LEU A 78 -13.51 -7.09 -2.87
C LEU A 78 -13.18 -5.61 -3.05
N ASP A 79 -11.94 -5.28 -3.40
CA ASP A 79 -11.50 -3.90 -3.57
C ASP A 79 -12.22 -3.18 -4.71
N ALA A 80 -12.41 -3.85 -5.86
CA ALA A 80 -13.17 -3.33 -6.99
C ALA A 80 -14.65 -3.09 -6.67
N SER A 81 -15.21 -3.79 -5.67
CA SER A 81 -16.60 -3.59 -5.22
C SER A 81 -16.80 -2.35 -4.33
N LEU A 82 -15.71 -1.73 -3.86
CA LEU A 82 -15.78 -0.57 -2.96
C LEU A 82 -15.95 0.74 -3.76
N ASP A 83 -16.92 1.57 -3.36
CA ASP A 83 -17.02 2.94 -3.85
C ASP A 83 -16.08 3.88 -3.07
N LEU A 84 -14.81 3.87 -3.47
CA LEU A 84 -13.78 4.72 -2.89
C LEU A 84 -14.06 6.22 -3.07
N THR A 85 -14.84 6.60 -4.08
CA THR A 85 -15.15 8.02 -4.39
C THR A 85 -16.15 8.62 -3.38
N SER A 86 -16.99 7.80 -2.76
CA SER A 86 -17.90 8.22 -1.68
C SER A 86 -17.35 7.98 -0.28
N LEU A 87 -16.27 7.19 -0.13
CA LEU A 87 -15.63 6.93 1.16
C LEU A 87 -15.02 8.21 1.75
N ARG A 88 -15.21 8.42 3.06
CA ARG A 88 -14.62 9.53 3.82
C ARG A 88 -13.95 8.99 5.07
N ALA A 89 -12.69 9.34 5.27
CA ALA A 89 -11.92 8.93 6.44
C ALA A 89 -10.88 9.97 6.80
N HIS A 90 -10.44 9.98 8.06
CA HIS A 90 -9.27 10.75 8.44
C HIS A 90 -8.02 10.18 7.76
N PRO A 91 -7.05 11.03 7.37
CA PRO A 91 -5.72 10.56 7.00
C PRO A 91 -5.13 9.68 8.11
N LEU A 92 -4.34 8.67 7.73
CA LEU A 92 -3.65 7.84 8.69
C LEU A 92 -2.61 8.68 9.44
N LYS A 93 -2.43 8.37 10.73
CA LYS A 93 -1.42 9.04 11.54
C LYS A 93 -0.06 8.43 11.26
N PRO A 94 1.02 9.23 11.36
CA PRO A 94 2.36 8.69 11.31
C PRO A 94 2.63 7.80 12.52
N VAL A 95 3.56 6.86 12.36
CA VAL A 95 4.11 6.05 13.45
C VAL A 95 4.88 6.96 14.41
N GLN A 96 4.68 6.77 15.72
CA GLN A 96 5.46 7.45 16.76
C GLN A 96 6.43 6.44 17.37
N HIS A 97 7.72 6.78 17.36
CA HIS A 97 8.81 5.97 17.92
C HIS A 97 9.11 6.35 19.36
#